data_AF-A0A1F3YRW5-F1
#
_entry.id   AF-A0A1F3YRW5-F1
#
_cell.length_a   1.000
_cell.length_b   1.000
_cell.length_c   1.000
_cell.angle_alpha   90.00
_cell.angle_beta   90.00
_cell.angle_gamma   90.00
#
_symmetry.space_group_name_H-M   'P 1'
#
loop_
_entity.id
_entity.type
_entity.pdbx_description
1 polymer ?
#
loop_
_entity_poly.entity_id
_entity_poly.type
_entity_poly.pdbx_seq_one_letter_code
_entity_poly.pdbx_strand_id
1 'polypeptide(L)'
;MPAWKGEHQITQNPKSELSLIYYAGRAGLADRVWRVRDGRSVTSAVLPRTHHAITNVALAPNGDTGGDSPLAAGAVAVDSYWTVHQFLVKESEVEVFFGRYRHVLVRREGELFIQSKLTILLNDYLPGKIDFYSL
;
A
#
# COMPACT_ATOMS: atom_id res chain seq x y z
N MET A 1 1.59 1.16 5.85
CA MET A 1 2.61 2.08 5.33
C MET A 1 3.24 2.79 6.52
N PRO A 2 4.38 2.27 7.01
CA PRO A 2 5.10 2.89 8.10
C PRO A 2 5.63 4.26 7.67
N ALA A 3 5.90 5.11 8.66
CA ALA A 3 6.62 6.36 8.44
C ALA A 3 8.13 6.11 8.54
N TRP A 4 8.95 6.98 7.96
CA TRP A 4 10.37 7.04 8.28
C TRP A 4 10.56 7.81 9.58
N LYS A 5 11.35 7.25 10.50
CA LYS A 5 11.73 7.92 11.77
C LYS A 5 13.17 8.42 11.77
N GLY A 6 13.89 8.16 10.69
CA GLY A 6 15.23 8.63 10.39
C GLY A 6 15.59 8.24 8.96
N GLU A 7 16.83 8.51 8.55
CA GLU A 7 17.31 8.39 7.18
C GLU A 7 17.34 6.93 6.67
N HIS A 8 17.43 5.97 7.60
CA HIS A 8 17.61 4.55 7.28
C HIS A 8 16.64 3.64 8.03
N GLN A 9 15.66 4.20 8.75
CA GLN A 9 14.79 3.41 9.61
C GLN A 9 13.32 3.82 9.49
N ILE A 10 12.48 2.81 9.23
CA ILE A 10 11.03 2.90 9.28
C ILE A 10 10.50 2.57 10.67
N THR A 11 9.28 3.01 10.97
CA THR A 11 8.50 2.52 12.10
C THR A 11 8.16 1.03 11.92
N GLN A 12 8.11 0.28 13.01
CA GLN A 12 7.90 -1.18 13.00
C GLN A 12 6.55 -1.56 13.61
N ASN A 13 6.14 -0.92 14.71
CA ASN A 13 4.89 -1.26 15.39
C ASN A 13 3.80 -0.21 15.12
N PRO A 14 2.80 -0.49 14.27
CA PRO A 14 1.75 0.46 13.93
C PRO A 14 0.78 0.77 15.10
N LYS A 15 0.84 0.02 16.21
CA LYS A 15 0.03 0.28 17.41
C LYS A 15 0.68 1.28 18.36
N SER A 16 2.00 1.45 18.31
CA SER A 16 2.76 2.34 19.21
C SER A 16 3.58 3.40 18.49
N GLU A 17 3.81 3.23 17.19
CA GLU A 17 4.57 4.16 16.35
C GLU A 17 3.69 4.68 15.19
N LEU A 18 4.07 5.83 14.65
CA LEU A 18 3.35 6.49 13.57
C LEU A 18 3.33 5.64 12.29
N SER A 19 2.16 5.54 11.66
CA SER A 19 1.97 5.01 10.32
C SER A 19 1.29 6.06 9.45
N LEU A 20 1.72 6.20 8.20
CA LEU A 20 1.06 7.07 7.23
C LEU A 20 -0.30 6.51 6.81
N ILE A 21 -0.37 5.18 6.61
CA ILE A 21 -1.62 4.44 6.37
C ILE A 21 -1.54 3.13 7.14
N TYR A 22 -2.58 2.85 7.94
CA TYR A 22 -2.72 1.57 8.63
C TYR A 22 -4.20 1.13 8.66
N TYR A 23 -4.43 -0.11 8.26
CA TYR A 23 -5.71 -0.79 8.40
C TYR A 23 -5.47 -2.12 9.08
N ALA A 24 -6.08 -2.33 10.26
CA ALA A 24 -5.96 -3.59 11.00
C ALA A 24 -6.68 -4.76 10.29
N GLY A 25 -7.56 -4.47 9.34
CA GLY A 25 -8.28 -5.48 8.58
C GLY A 25 -9.06 -4.88 7.41
N ARG A 26 -9.70 -5.76 6.62
CA ARG A 26 -10.39 -5.41 5.37
C ARG A 26 -11.52 -4.38 5.55
N ALA A 27 -12.19 -4.35 6.70
CA ALA A 27 -13.31 -3.44 6.95
C ALA A 27 -12.94 -1.95 6.78
N GLY A 28 -11.78 -1.54 7.30
CA GLY A 28 -11.33 -0.14 7.16
C GLY A 28 -10.98 0.24 5.72
N LEU A 29 -10.40 -0.69 4.97
CA LEU A 29 -10.13 -0.49 3.53
C LEU A 29 -11.45 -0.47 2.74
N ALA A 30 -12.40 -1.33 3.07
CA ALA A 30 -13.71 -1.39 2.41
C ALA A 30 -14.49 -0.09 2.60
N ASP A 31 -14.49 0.48 3.81
CA ASP A 31 -15.06 1.82 4.07
C ASP A 31 -14.39 2.90 3.21
N ARG A 32 -13.05 2.87 3.11
CA ARG A 32 -12.32 3.85 2.28
C ARG A 32 -12.68 3.73 0.80
N VAL A 33 -12.77 2.51 0.28
CA VAL A 33 -13.21 2.23 -1.09
C VAL A 33 -14.65 2.71 -1.30
N TRP A 34 -15.54 2.45 -0.33
CA TRP A 34 -16.92 2.89 -0.40
C TRP A 34 -17.02 4.43 -0.46
N ARG A 35 -16.29 5.16 0.40
CA ARG A 35 -16.27 6.63 0.40
C ARG A 35 -15.79 7.23 -0.93
N VAL A 36 -14.79 6.61 -1.56
CA VAL A 36 -14.30 7.03 -2.88
C VAL A 36 -15.37 6.79 -3.96
N ARG A 37 -16.06 5.65 -3.92
CA ARG A 37 -17.11 5.30 -4.89
C ARG A 37 -18.40 6.10 -4.73
N ASP A 38 -18.80 6.38 -3.50
CA ASP A 38 -20.04 7.10 -3.18
C ASP A 38 -19.96 8.60 -3.54
N GLY A 39 -18.77 9.12 -3.85
CA GLY A 39 -18.60 10.44 -4.49
C GLY A 39 -18.94 11.64 -3.60
N ARG A 40 -19.38 11.44 -2.35
CA ARG A 40 -19.69 12.52 -1.39
C ARG A 40 -18.46 13.22 -0.83
N SER A 41 -17.25 12.72 -1.11
CA SER A 41 -16.01 13.42 -0.82
C SER A 41 -15.72 14.45 -1.91
N VAL A 42 -15.84 15.75 -1.58
CA VAL A 42 -15.49 16.87 -2.48
C VAL A 42 -14.05 16.76 -3.01
N THR A 43 -13.15 16.17 -2.21
CA THR A 43 -11.76 15.92 -2.56
C THR A 43 -11.54 14.69 -3.46
N SER A 44 -12.51 13.79 -3.58
CA SER A 44 -12.45 12.61 -4.47
C SER A 44 -13.33 12.77 -5.73
N ALA A 45 -13.92 13.94 -5.95
CA ALA A 45 -14.83 14.18 -7.08
C ALA A 45 -14.16 14.02 -8.46
N VAL A 46 -12.85 14.23 -8.55
CA VAL A 46 -12.04 13.90 -9.72
C VAL A 46 -10.84 13.11 -9.22
N LEU A 47 -10.81 11.82 -9.54
CA LEU A 47 -9.69 10.96 -9.20
C LEU A 47 -8.51 11.23 -10.13
N PRO A 48 -7.26 11.10 -9.64
CA PRO A 48 -6.10 11.21 -10.50
C PRO A 48 -6.07 10.07 -11.52
N ARG A 49 -5.45 10.31 -12.66
CA ARG A 49 -5.14 9.23 -13.62
C ARG A 49 -3.87 8.55 -13.14
N THR A 50 -3.94 7.29 -12.75
CA THR A 50 -2.79 6.56 -12.21
C THR A 50 -2.26 5.53 -13.20
N HIS A 51 -0.94 5.35 -13.20
CA HIS A 51 -0.25 4.29 -13.91
C HIS A 51 0.70 3.58 -12.95
N HIS A 52 0.42 2.31 -12.69
CA HIS A 52 1.18 1.49 -11.75
C HIS A 52 2.18 0.61 -12.51
N ALA A 53 3.46 0.76 -12.21
CA ALA A 53 4.52 -0.13 -12.65
C ALA A 53 4.98 -0.98 -11.46
N ILE A 54 4.84 -2.31 -11.57
CA ILE A 54 5.32 -3.27 -10.58
C ILE A 54 6.48 -4.04 -11.21
N THR A 55 7.62 -4.05 -10.55
CA THR A 55 8.84 -4.69 -11.06
C THR A 55 9.48 -5.58 -10.00
N ASN A 56 10.47 -6.37 -10.41
CA ASN A 56 11.32 -7.16 -9.50
C ASN A 56 10.51 -8.08 -8.57
N VAL A 57 9.42 -8.66 -9.09
CA VAL A 57 8.56 -9.56 -8.32
C VAL A 57 9.33 -10.84 -8.02
N ALA A 58 9.53 -11.12 -6.75
CA ALA A 58 10.23 -12.30 -6.28
C ALA A 58 9.58 -12.87 -5.01
N LEU A 59 9.72 -14.18 -4.80
CA LEU A 59 9.38 -14.77 -3.51
C LEU A 59 10.31 -14.22 -2.44
N ALA A 60 9.76 -13.88 -1.28
CA ALA A 60 10.57 -13.42 -0.17
C ALA A 60 11.50 -14.56 0.31
N PRO A 61 12.76 -14.27 0.67
CA PRO A 61 13.66 -15.28 1.19
C PRO A 61 13.12 -15.94 2.46
N ASN A 62 13.37 -17.24 2.61
CA ASN A 62 13.15 -18.00 3.86
C ASN A 62 11.71 -18.01 4.42
N GLY A 63 10.70 -17.73 3.59
CA GLY A 63 9.31 -17.71 4.04
C GLY A 63 9.01 -16.60 5.05
N ASP A 64 9.85 -15.56 5.13
CA ASP A 64 9.62 -14.39 5.98
C ASP A 64 8.40 -13.63 5.47
N THR A 65 7.33 -13.68 6.26
CA THR A 65 6.07 -12.97 5.97
C THR A 65 5.99 -11.59 6.63
N GLY A 66 7.00 -11.20 7.41
CA GLY A 66 7.20 -9.83 7.89
C GLY A 66 6.06 -9.22 8.69
N GLY A 67 5.30 -10.01 9.45
CA GLY A 67 4.19 -9.49 10.26
C GLY A 67 3.73 -10.41 11.39
N ASP A 68 3.10 -9.81 12.40
CA ASP A 68 2.69 -10.47 13.64
C ASP A 68 1.35 -11.23 13.54
N SER A 69 0.68 -11.17 12.39
CA SER A 69 -0.61 -11.84 12.20
C SER A 69 -0.40 -13.33 11.90
N PRO A 70 -1.21 -14.22 12.51
CA PRO A 70 -1.20 -15.64 12.17
C PRO A 70 -1.41 -15.82 10.66
N LEU A 71 -0.46 -16.52 10.02
CA LEU A 71 -0.52 -16.80 8.60
C LEU A 71 -1.52 -17.92 8.32
N ALA A 72 -2.18 -17.83 7.18
CA ALA A 72 -2.93 -18.97 6.68
C ALA A 72 -1.96 -20.07 6.25
N ALA A 73 -2.38 -21.33 6.38
CA ALA A 73 -1.61 -22.46 5.86
C ALA A 73 -1.38 -22.29 4.34
N GLY A 74 -0.12 -22.47 3.91
CA GLY A 74 0.26 -22.28 2.50
C GLY A 74 0.34 -20.82 2.05
N ALA A 75 0.40 -19.85 2.97
CA ALA A 75 0.70 -18.47 2.63
C ALA A 75 2.14 -18.32 2.09
N VAL A 76 2.31 -17.44 1.10
CA VAL A 76 3.60 -17.12 0.49
C VAL A 76 3.85 -15.62 0.54
N ALA A 77 5.07 -15.22 0.90
CA ALA A 77 5.50 -13.83 0.85
C ALA A 77 6.13 -13.50 -0.49
N VAL A 78 5.77 -12.35 -1.04
CA VAL A 78 6.25 -11.82 -2.31
C VAL A 78 6.72 -10.40 -2.12
N ASP A 79 7.98 -10.16 -2.45
CA ASP A 79 8.58 -8.83 -2.49
C ASP A 79 8.53 -8.29 -3.93
N SER A 80 8.28 -6.99 -4.06
CA SER A 80 8.30 -6.31 -5.36
C SER A 80 8.63 -4.84 -5.19
N TYR A 81 9.07 -4.20 -6.28
CA TYR A 81 9.20 -2.76 -6.35
C TYR A 81 8.01 -2.17 -7.08
N TRP A 82 7.72 -0.91 -6.78
CA TRP A 82 6.60 -0.21 -7.37
C TRP A 82 6.91 1.24 -7.66
N THR A 83 6.27 1.74 -8.71
CA THR A 83 6.19 3.17 -9.01
C THR A 83 4.79 3.47 -9.50
N VAL A 84 4.17 4.51 -8.95
CA VAL A 84 2.90 5.05 -9.38
C VAL A 84 3.14 6.43 -9.93
N HIS A 85 2.95 6.59 -11.24
CA HIS A 85 2.85 7.90 -11.86
C HIS A 85 1.38 8.31 -11.80
N GLN A 86 1.08 9.48 -11.24
CA GLN A 86 -0.27 9.99 -11.22
C GLN A 86 -0.36 11.40 -11.76
N PHE A 87 -1.39 11.66 -12.57
CA PHE A 87 -1.72 12.99 -13.06
C PHE A 87 -2.94 13.51 -12.31
N LEU A 88 -2.71 14.56 -11.53
CA LEU A 88 -3.73 15.28 -10.78
C LEU A 88 -4.51 16.19 -11.74
N VAL A 89 -5.69 15.74 -12.17
CA VAL A 89 -6.44 16.39 -13.26
C VAL A 89 -6.86 17.82 -12.94
N LYS A 90 -7.17 18.14 -11.68
CA LYS A 90 -7.61 19.49 -11.29
C LYS A 90 -6.43 20.46 -11.21
N GLU A 91 -5.31 19.98 -10.69
CA GLU A 91 -4.10 20.75 -10.44
C GLU A 91 -3.23 20.84 -11.71
N SER A 92 -3.43 19.96 -12.69
CA SER A 92 -2.58 19.80 -13.87
C SER A 92 -1.13 19.45 -13.51
N GLU A 93 -0.94 18.69 -12.44
CA GLU A 93 0.36 18.30 -11.90
C GLU A 93 0.61 16.79 -12.06
N VAL A 94 1.89 16.44 -12.17
CA VAL A 94 2.35 15.04 -12.15
C VAL A 94 3.02 14.78 -10.82
N GLU A 95 2.58 13.74 -10.15
CA GLU A 95 3.24 13.20 -8.97
C GLU A 95 3.74 11.79 -9.27
N VAL A 96 4.88 11.44 -8.66
CA VAL A 96 5.45 10.10 -8.75
C VAL A 96 5.72 9.61 -7.34
N PHE A 97 5.13 8.47 -6.99
CA PHE A 97 5.42 7.75 -5.76
C PHE A 97 6.12 6.45 -6.10
N PHE A 98 7.09 6.04 -5.29
CA PHE A 98 7.77 4.77 -5.50
C PHE A 98 8.22 4.14 -4.20
N GLY A 99 8.42 2.83 -4.26
CA GLY A 99 9.07 2.11 -3.19
C GLY A 99 8.97 0.61 -3.29
N ARG A 100 8.75 -0.03 -2.14
CA ARG A 100 8.75 -1.48 -2.01
C ARG A 100 7.43 -1.99 -1.47
N TYR A 101 6.98 -3.12 -1.98
CA TYR A 101 5.91 -3.90 -1.39
C TYR A 101 6.46 -5.19 -0.81
N ARG A 102 5.80 -5.64 0.25
CA ARG A 102 5.73 -7.03 0.64
C ARG A 102 4.26 -7.44 0.74
N HIS A 103 3.88 -8.45 -0.03
CA HIS A 103 2.55 -9.05 0.04
C HIS A 103 2.66 -10.45 0.64
N VAL A 104 1.74 -10.78 1.54
CA VAL A 104 1.47 -12.17 1.91
C VAL A 104 0.23 -12.61 1.13
N LEU A 105 0.42 -13.59 0.26
CA LEU A 105 -0.62 -14.14 -0.58
C LEU A 105 -1.06 -15.50 -0.05
N VAL A 106 -2.35 -15.75 -0.03
CA VAL A 106 -2.95 -17.05 0.30
C VAL A 106 -3.77 -17.53 -0.88
N ARG A 107 -3.63 -18.81 -1.24
CA ARG A 107 -4.50 -19.44 -2.23
C ARG A 107 -5.75 -20.01 -1.56
N ARG A 108 -6.93 -19.66 -2.07
CA ARG A 108 -8.22 -20.20 -1.63
C ARG A 108 -9.06 -20.49 -2.86
N GLU A 109 -9.61 -21.69 -2.95
CA GLU A 109 -10.51 -22.07 -4.05
C GLU A 109 -9.92 -21.81 -5.46
N GLY A 110 -8.60 -21.96 -5.61
CA GLY A 110 -7.89 -21.71 -6.86
C GLY A 110 -7.47 -20.25 -7.09
N GLU A 111 -7.98 -19.29 -6.33
CA GLU A 111 -7.67 -17.86 -6.45
C GLU A 111 -6.63 -17.40 -5.43
N LEU A 112 -5.92 -16.30 -5.75
CA LEU A 112 -4.96 -15.66 -4.85
C LEU A 112 -5.59 -14.45 -4.15
N PHE A 113 -5.44 -14.40 -2.83
CA PHE A 113 -5.89 -13.29 -2.00
C PHE A 113 -4.73 -12.68 -1.24
N ILE A 114 -4.76 -11.36 -1.09
CA ILE A 114 -3.84 -10.63 -0.21
C ILE A 114 -4.30 -10.84 1.24
N GLN A 115 -3.52 -11.56 2.03
CA GLN A 115 -3.71 -11.67 3.47
C GLN A 115 -3.16 -10.43 4.18
N SER A 116 -1.99 -9.95 3.78
CA SER A 116 -1.40 -8.70 4.27
C SER A 116 -0.60 -7.99 3.18
N LYS A 117 -0.52 -6.66 3.27
CA LYS A 117 0.27 -5.79 2.39
C LYS A 117 1.04 -4.79 3.23
N LEU A 118 2.36 -4.83 3.14
CA LEU A 118 3.25 -3.79 3.64
C LEU A 118 3.74 -2.96 2.45
N THR A 119 3.41 -1.67 2.47
CA THR A 119 3.93 -0.68 1.51
C THR A 119 4.94 0.19 2.20
N ILE A 120 6.18 0.19 1.70
CA ILE A 120 7.23 1.15 2.08
C ILE A 120 7.32 2.18 0.97
N LEU A 121 6.97 3.43 1.29
CA LEU A 121 7.14 4.60 0.42
C LEU A 121 8.55 5.15 0.61
N LEU A 122 9.32 5.32 -0.47
CA LEU A 122 10.71 5.80 -0.38
C LEU A 122 10.84 7.32 -0.48
N ASN A 123 9.88 7.98 -1.13
CA ASN A 123 9.79 9.44 -1.21
C ASN A 123 8.64 9.96 -0.35
N ASP A 124 8.80 9.88 0.97
CA ASP A 124 7.74 10.14 1.96
C ASP A 124 7.50 11.62 2.26
N TYR A 125 8.24 12.53 1.62
CA TYR A 125 7.91 13.94 1.54
C TYR A 125 6.77 14.14 0.53
N LEU A 126 5.54 14.06 1.02
CA LEU A 126 4.34 14.13 0.21
C LEU A 126 3.95 15.58 -0.09
N PRO A 127 4.01 16.04 -1.36
CA PRO A 127 3.47 17.35 -1.74
C PRO A 127 1.93 17.36 -1.75
N GLY A 128 1.30 16.19 -1.95
CA GLY A 128 -0.13 16.01 -2.07
C GLY A 128 -0.71 14.90 -1.18
N LYS A 129 -1.99 14.58 -1.41
CA LYS A 129 -2.71 13.55 -0.65
C LYS A 129 -2.40 12.17 -1.23
N ILE A 130 -2.04 11.23 -0.37
CA ILE A 130 -1.87 9.83 -0.72
C ILE A 130 -3.07 9.01 -0.26
N ASP A 131 -3.49 8.04 -1.08
CA ASP A 131 -4.58 7.13 -0.79
C ASP A 131 -4.27 5.73 -1.33
N PHE A 132 -5.17 4.77 -1.10
CA PHE A 132 -4.97 3.36 -1.49
C PHE A 132 -4.77 3.15 -3.00
N TYR A 133 -5.24 4.08 -3.84
CA TYR A 133 -5.09 4.05 -5.30
C TYR A 133 -3.80 4.71 -5.80
N SER A 134 -3.01 5.33 -4.91
CA SER A 134 -1.71 5.92 -5.23
C SER A 134 -0.54 5.01 -4.83
N LEU A 135 -0.84 3.76 -4.44
CA LEU A 135 0.02 2.84 -3.69
C LEU A 135 -0.23 1.37 -4.02
#